data_AF-A0A151U6P3-F1
#
_entry.id   AF-A0A151U6P3-F1
#
_cell.length_a   1.000
_cell.length_b   1.000
_cell.length_c   1.000
_cell.angle_alpha   90.00
_cell.angle_beta   90.00
_cell.angle_gamma   90.00
#
_symmetry.space_group_name_H-M   'P 1'
#
loop_
_entity.id
_entity.type
_entity.pdbx_description
1 polymer ?
#
loop_
_entity_poly.entity_id
_entity_poly.type
_entity_poly.pdbx_seq_one_letter_code
_entity_poly.pdbx_strand_id
1 'polypeptide(L)'
;MASHSPKREGPYLNVLFLFVILISIINPSHQASSPTLPPLNPRLSKAYTALQAWKHSITSDPKNFTSNWCGPHVCNYTGIYCAPALDDPYIYTVAGVDLKHAPISGSLPQELGLLTDLALFHINSNRFCGSLPNTFDQLTLLHELDISNNQFSGPFPEPLLCLSSLKYLDIRFNNFHGNVPSRLFDLKLDALFINNNNFQFSLPQNFGNSPASVVVFANNDLKGCLPSSLVNMKGTLNEIIIMNSGLTGCLPPEIGDLEKVTVFDVSFNKLVGELPESLGRMKKLEQLNVAHNMLSGTVPESVCMLPRLENFTYSYNYFCTESPLCLKLKDKDDAKNCLPYRPLQRSREECEAFYAHPVQCSAFGCVTPPPPPPPPPPPPPPPPPPPPPPPPPPPPPPAAYYHYP
;
A
#
# COMPACT_ATOMS: atom_id res chain seq x y z
N MET A 1 -12.19 38.70 22.75
CA MET A 1 -13.24 38.40 21.76
C MET A 1 -12.67 37.37 20.79
N ALA A 2 -13.04 36.10 21.00
CA ALA A 2 -12.58 34.98 20.19
C ALA A 2 -13.38 34.93 18.89
N SER A 3 -12.69 35.01 17.75
CA SER A 3 -13.29 34.85 16.43
C SER A 3 -13.48 33.35 16.16
N HIS A 4 -14.73 32.91 16.22
CA HIS A 4 -15.17 31.62 15.70
C HIS A 4 -15.00 31.62 14.18
N SER A 5 -14.02 30.88 13.68
CA SER A 5 -13.98 30.47 12.27
C SER A 5 -14.94 29.29 12.09
N PRO A 6 -15.86 29.33 11.11
CA PRO A 6 -16.74 28.21 10.84
C PRO A 6 -15.90 27.09 10.21
N LYS A 7 -15.89 25.91 10.84
CA LYS A 7 -15.45 24.67 10.20
C LYS A 7 -16.35 24.45 8.99
N ARG A 8 -15.85 24.72 7.78
CA ARG A 8 -16.43 24.16 6.56
C ARG A 8 -16.18 22.65 6.63
N GLU A 9 -17.25 21.90 6.84
CA GLU A 9 -17.32 20.48 6.53
C GLU A 9 -17.06 20.34 5.03
N GLY A 10 -15.89 19.81 4.68
CA GLY A 10 -15.54 19.47 3.30
C GLY A 10 -16.27 18.20 2.85
N PRO A 11 -16.48 17.98 1.54
CA PRO A 11 -17.27 16.88 1.00
C PRO A 11 -16.53 15.53 1.00
N TYR A 12 -15.73 15.24 2.03
CA TYR A 12 -14.93 14.00 2.11
C TYR A 12 -15.72 12.79 2.62
N LEU A 13 -17.05 12.88 2.73
CA LEU A 13 -17.89 11.82 3.30
C LEU A 13 -18.34 10.75 2.29
N ASN A 14 -17.90 10.80 1.02
CA ASN A 14 -18.35 9.86 -0.02
C ASN A 14 -17.23 9.09 -0.75
N VAL A 15 -15.97 9.16 -0.30
CA VAL A 15 -14.90 8.30 -0.85
C VAL A 15 -14.70 7.08 0.06
N LEU A 16 -15.75 6.27 0.16
CA LEU A 16 -15.67 4.89 0.67
C LEU A 16 -16.86 4.08 0.12
N PHE A 17 -17.04 4.10 -1.19
CA PHE A 17 -17.96 3.19 -1.86
C PHE A 17 -17.20 2.52 -3.00
N LEU A 18 -16.54 1.39 -2.69
CA LEU A 18 -16.33 0.25 -3.58
C LEU A 18 -15.48 -0.86 -2.92
N PHE A 19 -15.85 -1.33 -1.72
CA PHE A 19 -15.52 -2.70 -1.29
C PHE A 19 -16.72 -3.35 -0.61
N VAL A 20 -17.71 -3.71 -1.43
CA VAL A 20 -18.50 -4.90 -1.19
C VAL A 20 -17.90 -5.97 -2.10
N ILE A 21 -17.41 -7.05 -1.51
CA ILE A 21 -16.94 -8.36 -2.03
C ILE A 21 -15.67 -8.67 -1.20
N LEU A 22 -15.73 -9.42 -0.10
CA LEU A 22 -16.13 -10.83 -0.07
C LEU A 22 -16.79 -11.25 1.29
N ILE A 23 -17.84 -10.56 1.75
CA ILE A 23 -18.67 -11.04 2.90
C ILE A 23 -19.67 -12.10 2.41
N SER A 24 -19.21 -13.11 1.67
CA SER A 24 -20.10 -14.15 1.12
C SER A 24 -19.49 -15.54 1.20
N ILE A 25 -18.91 -15.88 2.35
CA ILE A 25 -18.78 -17.28 2.77
C ILE A 25 -19.13 -17.43 4.27
N ILE A 26 -20.10 -16.68 4.77
CA ILE A 26 -20.96 -17.19 5.84
C ILE A 26 -22.37 -16.78 5.47
N ASN A 27 -22.97 -17.54 4.55
CA ASN A 27 -24.42 -17.62 4.51
C ASN A 27 -24.84 -18.15 5.89
N PRO A 28 -25.62 -17.45 6.73
CA PRO A 28 -26.23 -18.04 7.92
C PRO A 28 -27.39 -18.92 7.44
N SER A 29 -27.06 -19.95 6.70
CA SER A 29 -28.01 -20.89 6.11
C SER A 29 -27.54 -22.30 6.41
N HIS A 30 -27.38 -22.57 7.70
CA HIS A 30 -27.81 -23.81 8.32
C HIS A 30 -27.97 -23.51 9.82
N GLN A 31 -29.10 -22.90 10.16
CA GLN A 31 -29.70 -23.09 11.48
C GLN A 31 -30.23 -24.54 11.52
N ALA A 32 -29.30 -25.50 11.54
CA ALA A 32 -29.60 -26.89 11.75
C ALA A 32 -29.86 -27.07 13.26
N SER A 33 -31.13 -27.32 13.57
CA SER A 33 -31.68 -27.99 14.74
C SER A 33 -30.70 -28.43 15.85
N SER A 34 -30.98 -27.91 17.07
CA SER A 34 -30.43 -28.23 18.40
C SER A 34 -29.02 -27.72 18.73
N PRO A 35 -28.85 -26.81 19.72
CA PRO A 35 -27.53 -26.36 20.14
C PRO A 35 -26.95 -27.37 21.13
N THR A 36 -26.54 -28.54 20.65
CA THR A 36 -25.58 -29.32 21.41
C THR A 36 -24.25 -28.57 21.33
N LEU A 37 -23.87 -27.91 22.43
CA LEU A 37 -22.58 -27.24 22.54
C LEU A 37 -21.46 -28.24 22.17
N PRO A 38 -20.42 -27.80 21.44
CA PRO A 38 -19.34 -28.69 21.10
C PRO A 38 -18.69 -29.26 22.37
N PRO A 39 -18.25 -30.54 22.33
CA PRO A 39 -17.58 -31.14 23.47
C PRO A 39 -16.30 -30.37 23.80
N LEU A 40 -16.02 -30.25 25.10
CA LEU A 40 -14.77 -29.64 25.56
C LEU A 40 -13.58 -30.43 25.02
N ASN A 41 -12.59 -29.70 24.52
CA ASN A 41 -11.36 -30.25 23.98
C ASN A 41 -10.18 -29.32 24.32
N PRO A 42 -8.92 -29.78 24.18
CA PRO A 42 -7.76 -28.99 24.56
C PRO A 42 -7.64 -27.62 23.88
N ARG A 43 -8.15 -27.44 22.65
CA ARG A 43 -8.15 -26.13 21.95
C ARG A 43 -9.12 -25.17 22.62
N LEU A 44 -10.33 -25.62 22.93
CA LEU A 44 -11.31 -24.81 23.68
C LEU A 44 -10.85 -24.53 25.11
N SER A 45 -10.10 -25.44 25.75
CA SER A 45 -9.47 -25.18 27.05
C SER A 45 -8.40 -24.09 26.99
N LYS A 46 -7.53 -24.09 25.97
CA LYS A 46 -6.57 -23.00 25.72
C LYS A 46 -7.28 -21.68 25.44
N ALA A 47 -8.34 -21.72 24.64
CA ALA A 47 -9.16 -20.54 24.35
C ALA A 47 -9.83 -19.99 25.60
N TYR A 48 -10.31 -20.84 26.49
CA TYR A 48 -10.84 -20.42 27.79
C TYR A 48 -9.78 -19.66 28.60
N THR A 49 -8.56 -20.19 28.70
CA THR A 49 -7.45 -19.50 29.37
C THR A 49 -7.16 -18.13 28.75
N ALA A 50 -7.06 -18.05 27.43
CA ALA A 50 -6.82 -16.80 26.70
C ALA A 50 -7.92 -15.76 26.93
N LEU A 51 -9.18 -16.17 26.80
CA LEU A 51 -10.33 -15.27 26.92
C LEU A 51 -10.57 -14.81 28.36
N GLN A 52 -10.29 -15.65 29.36
CA GLN A 52 -10.36 -15.22 30.75
C GLN A 52 -9.22 -14.27 31.11
N ALA A 53 -8.01 -14.49 30.61
CA ALA A 53 -6.92 -13.53 30.75
C ALA A 53 -7.27 -12.18 30.10
N TRP A 54 -7.86 -12.21 28.90
CA TRP A 54 -8.31 -10.99 28.22
C TRP A 54 -9.46 -10.30 28.94
N LYS A 55 -10.43 -11.06 29.46
CA LYS A 55 -11.47 -10.50 30.32
C LYS A 55 -10.89 -9.78 31.53
N HIS A 56 -9.82 -10.31 32.12
CA HIS A 56 -9.16 -9.69 33.26
C HIS A 56 -8.39 -8.41 32.91
N SER A 57 -7.91 -8.26 31.67
CA SER A 57 -7.25 -7.05 31.20
C SER A 57 -8.23 -5.97 30.69
N ILE A 58 -9.53 -6.27 30.62
CA ILE A 58 -10.57 -5.29 30.31
C ILE A 58 -10.85 -4.45 31.56
N THR A 59 -10.68 -3.13 31.41
CA THR A 59 -10.86 -2.13 32.47
C THR A 59 -12.22 -1.45 32.41
N SER A 60 -12.89 -1.48 31.25
CA SER A 60 -14.24 -0.94 31.08
C SER A 60 -15.01 -1.70 30.01
N ASP A 61 -16.23 -2.11 30.32
CA ASP A 61 -17.16 -2.74 29.37
C ASP A 61 -18.58 -2.19 29.62
N PRO A 62 -18.88 -0.95 29.20
CA PRO A 62 -20.10 -0.25 29.61
C PRO A 62 -21.37 -0.84 28.98
N LYS A 63 -21.23 -1.67 27.95
CA LYS A 63 -22.34 -2.38 27.29
C LYS A 63 -22.42 -3.86 27.69
N ASN A 64 -21.59 -4.30 28.64
CA ASN A 64 -21.57 -5.67 29.17
C ASN A 64 -21.38 -6.76 28.10
N PHE A 65 -20.59 -6.50 27.05
CA PHE A 65 -20.30 -7.48 25.99
C PHE A 65 -19.70 -8.77 26.57
N THR A 66 -18.82 -8.64 27.55
CA THR A 66 -18.10 -9.76 28.18
C THR A 66 -18.82 -10.36 29.38
N SER A 67 -20.08 -9.96 29.64
CA SER A 67 -20.85 -10.46 30.78
C SER A 67 -21.04 -11.97 30.74
N ASN A 68 -21.27 -12.55 29.56
CA ASN A 68 -21.43 -14.00 29.37
C ASN A 68 -20.11 -14.76 29.19
N TRP A 69 -18.95 -14.11 29.31
CA TRP A 69 -17.65 -14.78 29.27
C TRP A 69 -17.37 -15.50 30.59
N CYS A 70 -18.14 -16.54 30.88
CA CYS A 70 -18.06 -17.33 32.11
C CYS A 70 -18.31 -18.81 31.82
N GLY A 71 -17.58 -19.69 32.50
CA GLY A 71 -17.66 -21.13 32.31
C GLY A 71 -16.92 -21.65 31.06
N PRO A 72 -16.77 -22.97 30.92
CA PRO A 72 -15.82 -23.56 29.96
C PRO A 72 -16.31 -23.54 28.49
N HIS A 73 -17.58 -23.22 28.24
CA HIS A 73 -18.17 -23.23 26.90
C HIS A 73 -17.94 -21.91 26.16
N VAL A 74 -16.68 -21.66 25.76
CA VAL A 74 -16.25 -20.41 25.12
C VAL A 74 -16.98 -20.07 23.82
N CYS A 75 -17.51 -21.06 23.09
CA CYS A 75 -18.29 -20.83 21.88
C CYS A 75 -19.63 -20.13 22.12
N ASN A 76 -20.05 -20.00 23.38
CA ASN A 76 -21.25 -19.25 23.76
C ASN A 76 -20.93 -17.79 24.15
N TYR A 77 -19.66 -17.40 24.16
CA TYR A 77 -19.25 -16.07 24.56
C TYR A 77 -19.61 -15.07 23.46
N THR A 78 -20.11 -13.90 23.86
CA THR A 78 -20.42 -12.83 22.90
C THR A 78 -19.17 -12.45 22.13
N GLY A 79 -19.27 -12.42 20.80
CA GLY A 79 -18.17 -12.06 19.92
C GLY A 79 -17.13 -13.16 19.68
N ILE A 80 -17.32 -14.37 20.23
CA ILE A 80 -16.45 -15.52 19.98
C ILE A 80 -17.14 -16.49 19.04
N TYR A 81 -16.47 -16.84 17.94
CA TYR A 81 -17.01 -17.70 16.90
C TYR A 81 -16.17 -18.97 16.80
N CYS A 82 -16.83 -20.11 16.98
CA CYS A 82 -16.20 -21.41 16.82
C CYS A 82 -16.53 -22.03 15.46
N ALA A 83 -15.59 -22.80 14.93
CA ALA A 83 -15.77 -23.60 13.73
C ALA A 83 -15.04 -24.95 13.87
N PRO A 84 -15.37 -25.96 13.04
CA PRO A 84 -14.53 -27.13 12.89
C PRO A 84 -13.09 -26.74 12.54
N ALA A 85 -12.11 -27.40 13.15
CA ALA A 85 -10.70 -27.17 12.88
C ALA A 85 -10.34 -27.61 11.45
N LEU A 86 -9.38 -26.91 10.83
CA LEU A 86 -8.98 -27.20 9.45
C LEU A 86 -8.29 -28.56 9.29
N ASP A 87 -7.64 -29.05 10.35
CA ASP A 87 -6.94 -30.33 10.39
C ASP A 87 -7.80 -31.49 10.90
N ASP A 88 -8.91 -31.21 11.60
CA ASP A 88 -9.87 -32.22 12.04
C ASP A 88 -11.30 -31.63 12.13
N PRO A 89 -12.22 -32.00 11.21
CA PRO A 89 -13.58 -31.46 11.19
C PRO A 89 -14.46 -31.93 12.35
N TYR A 90 -14.02 -32.90 13.15
CA TYR A 90 -14.74 -33.36 14.33
C TYR A 90 -14.37 -32.57 15.60
N ILE A 91 -13.32 -31.75 15.55
CA ILE A 91 -12.87 -30.91 16.66
C ILE A 91 -13.27 -29.46 16.39
N TYR A 92 -13.98 -28.84 17.33
CA TYR A 92 -14.27 -27.41 17.28
C TYR A 92 -13.17 -26.59 17.96
N THR A 93 -12.86 -25.44 17.38
CA THR A 93 -11.91 -24.46 17.89
C THR A 93 -12.45 -23.04 17.75
N VAL A 94 -11.82 -22.06 18.39
CA VAL A 94 -12.15 -20.64 18.19
C VAL A 94 -11.49 -20.18 16.89
N ALA A 95 -12.33 -19.91 15.89
CA ALA A 95 -11.89 -19.51 14.55
C ALA A 95 -12.00 -17.98 14.34
N GLY A 96 -12.82 -17.29 15.14
CA GLY A 96 -13.01 -15.84 15.00
C GLY A 96 -13.31 -15.14 16.31
N VAL A 97 -12.85 -13.89 16.39
CA VAL A 97 -13.24 -12.90 17.40
C VAL A 97 -13.79 -11.69 16.66
N ASP A 98 -15.02 -11.27 16.99
CA ASP A 98 -15.64 -10.06 16.47
C ASP A 98 -16.31 -9.29 17.63
N LEU A 99 -15.65 -8.21 18.07
CA LEU A 99 -16.11 -7.27 19.09
C LEU A 99 -16.18 -5.84 18.54
N LYS A 100 -16.67 -5.69 17.31
CA LYS A 100 -16.75 -4.39 16.63
C LYS A 100 -17.70 -3.43 17.34
N HIS A 101 -17.34 -2.15 17.41
CA HIS A 101 -18.16 -1.07 18.01
C HIS A 101 -18.60 -1.36 19.47
N ALA A 102 -17.82 -2.18 20.17
CA ALA A 102 -17.93 -2.38 21.60
C ALA A 102 -17.05 -1.30 22.26
N PRO A 103 -17.58 -0.33 23.02
CA PRO A 103 -16.76 0.70 23.64
C PRO A 103 -15.95 0.15 24.84
N ILE A 104 -15.27 -0.99 24.66
CA ILE A 104 -14.47 -1.72 25.65
C ILE A 104 -13.11 -1.06 25.78
N SER A 105 -12.67 -0.82 27.00
CA SER A 105 -11.32 -0.35 27.33
C SER A 105 -10.52 -1.48 27.98
N GLY A 106 -9.22 -1.53 27.71
CA GLY A 106 -8.32 -2.54 28.27
C GLY A 106 -7.05 -2.69 27.43
N SER A 107 -6.31 -3.76 27.65
CA SER A 107 -5.16 -4.14 26.83
C SER A 107 -5.30 -5.58 26.31
N LEU A 108 -4.51 -5.93 25.31
CA LEU A 108 -4.40 -7.30 24.81
C LEU A 108 -3.32 -8.05 25.59
N PRO A 109 -3.64 -9.15 26.30
CA PRO A 109 -2.65 -9.91 27.07
C PRO A 109 -1.90 -10.93 26.20
N GLN A 110 -0.77 -11.45 26.69
CA GLN A 110 0.08 -12.40 25.93
C GLN A 110 -0.62 -13.75 25.68
N GLU A 111 -1.54 -14.13 26.56
CA GLU A 111 -2.29 -15.37 26.50
C GLU A 111 -3.21 -15.46 25.27
N LEU A 112 -3.52 -14.34 24.61
CA LEU A 112 -4.25 -14.35 23.33
C LEU A 112 -3.51 -15.15 22.24
N GLY A 113 -2.18 -15.27 22.32
CA GLY A 113 -1.41 -16.14 21.43
C GLY A 113 -1.74 -17.63 21.54
N LEU A 114 -2.49 -18.05 22.57
CA LEU A 114 -2.98 -19.44 22.69
C LEU A 114 -4.11 -19.75 21.71
N LEU A 115 -4.71 -18.75 21.07
CA LEU A 115 -5.77 -18.90 20.05
C LEU A 115 -5.17 -19.25 18.68
N THR A 116 -4.37 -20.31 18.61
CA THR A 116 -3.55 -20.62 17.42
C THR A 116 -4.35 -20.92 16.14
N ASP A 117 -5.64 -21.25 16.29
CA ASP A 117 -6.54 -21.54 15.17
C ASP A 117 -7.37 -20.33 14.70
N LEU A 118 -7.10 -19.16 15.28
CA LEU A 118 -7.83 -17.95 14.97
C LEU A 118 -7.54 -17.50 13.54
N ALA A 119 -8.60 -17.33 12.75
CA ALA A 119 -8.54 -16.84 11.38
C ALA A 119 -8.96 -15.37 11.27
N LEU A 120 -9.87 -14.90 12.13
CA LEU A 120 -10.42 -13.54 12.09
C LEU A 120 -10.29 -12.87 13.46
N PHE A 121 -9.70 -11.68 13.53
CA PHE A 121 -9.64 -10.89 14.76
C PHE A 121 -10.08 -9.46 14.49
N HIS A 122 -11.33 -9.17 14.81
CA HIS A 122 -11.95 -7.87 14.60
C HIS A 122 -12.36 -7.22 15.93
N ILE A 123 -11.66 -6.16 16.30
CA ILE A 123 -11.92 -5.38 17.51
C ILE A 123 -11.99 -3.88 17.19
N ASN A 124 -12.45 -3.53 15.99
CA ASN A 124 -12.44 -2.14 15.56
C ASN A 124 -13.42 -1.28 16.37
N SER A 125 -13.13 0.02 16.47
CA SER A 125 -13.96 0.98 17.22
C SER A 125 -14.15 0.61 18.70
N ASN A 126 -13.05 0.23 19.35
CA ASN A 126 -12.93 -0.02 20.78
C ASN A 126 -12.01 1.05 21.43
N ARG A 127 -11.59 0.82 22.67
CA ARG A 127 -10.64 1.65 23.42
C ARG A 127 -9.47 0.81 23.95
N PHE A 128 -9.08 -0.23 23.21
CA PHE A 128 -7.92 -1.03 23.58
C PHE A 128 -6.63 -0.22 23.42
N CYS A 129 -5.72 -0.36 24.36
CA CYS A 129 -4.47 0.40 24.42
C CYS A 129 -3.25 -0.52 24.65
N GLY A 130 -2.05 0.09 24.61
CA GLY A 130 -0.78 -0.62 24.68
C GLY A 130 -0.30 -1.08 23.30
N SER A 131 0.67 -2.00 23.27
CA SER A 131 1.17 -2.63 22.04
C SER A 131 0.45 -3.95 21.78
N LEU A 132 0.57 -4.49 20.56
CA LEU A 132 0.17 -5.87 20.30
C LEU A 132 1.10 -6.84 21.06
N PRO A 133 0.59 -7.98 21.55
CA PRO A 133 1.39 -9.01 22.19
C PRO A 133 2.43 -9.63 21.24
N ASN A 134 3.60 -9.98 21.77
CA ASN A 134 4.65 -10.64 20.97
C ASN A 134 4.23 -12.04 20.52
N THR A 135 3.37 -12.69 21.31
CA THR A 135 2.80 -14.01 21.02
C THR A 135 1.80 -14.03 19.87
N PHE A 136 1.48 -12.88 19.26
CA PHE A 136 0.68 -12.85 18.03
C PHE A 136 1.38 -13.54 16.86
N ASP A 137 2.70 -13.75 16.93
CA ASP A 137 3.44 -14.57 15.97
C ASP A 137 2.98 -16.04 15.93
N GLN A 138 2.28 -16.52 16.97
CA GLN A 138 1.72 -17.87 17.06
C GLN A 138 0.39 -18.03 16.29
N LEU A 139 -0.26 -16.93 15.90
CA LEU A 139 -1.56 -16.92 15.23
C LEU A 139 -1.40 -17.21 13.73
N THR A 140 -0.73 -18.31 13.39
CA THR A 140 -0.27 -18.62 12.03
C THR A 140 -1.39 -18.83 10.99
N LEU A 141 -2.62 -19.06 11.46
CA LEU A 141 -3.83 -19.15 10.62
C LEU A 141 -4.57 -17.81 10.47
N LEU A 142 -4.11 -16.75 11.14
CA LEU A 142 -4.76 -15.45 11.08
C LEU A 142 -4.75 -14.90 9.66
N HIS A 143 -5.95 -14.63 9.16
CA HIS A 143 -6.23 -14.20 7.79
C HIS A 143 -6.61 -12.73 7.74
N GLU A 144 -7.43 -12.29 8.69
CA GLU A 144 -7.90 -10.91 8.80
C GLU A 144 -7.65 -10.36 10.20
N LEU A 145 -6.95 -9.23 10.26
CA LEU A 145 -6.72 -8.48 11.48
C LEU A 145 -7.25 -7.06 11.31
N ASP A 146 -8.32 -6.73 12.02
CA ASP A 146 -8.88 -5.39 12.10
C ASP A 146 -8.87 -4.91 13.56
N ILE A 147 -7.92 -4.04 13.86
CA ILE A 147 -7.77 -3.37 15.16
C ILE A 147 -7.97 -1.86 15.03
N SER A 148 -8.63 -1.43 13.96
CA SER A 148 -8.78 -0.01 13.63
C SER A 148 -9.57 0.77 14.67
N ASN A 149 -9.32 2.08 14.76
CA ASN A 149 -10.03 2.98 15.67
C ASN A 149 -9.97 2.49 17.13
N ASN A 150 -8.74 2.44 17.65
CA ASN A 150 -8.39 2.07 19.02
C ASN A 150 -7.35 3.07 19.57
N GLN A 151 -6.72 2.74 20.70
CA GLN A 151 -5.67 3.53 21.35
C GLN A 151 -4.34 2.76 21.39
N PHE A 152 -4.11 1.85 20.43
CA PHE A 152 -2.85 1.12 20.36
C PHE A 152 -1.69 2.07 20.06
N SER A 153 -0.55 1.83 20.68
CA SER A 153 0.63 2.68 20.58
C SER A 153 1.92 1.86 20.58
N GLY A 154 3.05 2.53 20.35
CA GLY A 154 4.36 1.89 20.18
C GLY A 154 4.77 1.77 18.72
N PRO A 155 5.86 1.04 18.43
CA PRO A 155 6.32 0.81 17.06
C PRO A 155 5.35 -0.08 16.27
N PHE A 156 5.61 -0.24 14.96
CA PHE A 156 4.93 -1.25 14.16
C PHE A 156 5.03 -2.64 14.85
N PRO A 157 3.93 -3.41 14.94
CA PRO A 157 3.93 -4.71 15.60
C PRO A 157 4.64 -5.78 14.75
N GLU A 158 5.94 -5.93 14.97
CA GLU A 158 6.81 -6.94 14.33
C GLU A 158 6.27 -8.38 14.30
N PRO A 159 5.55 -8.91 15.32
CA PRO A 159 4.96 -10.25 15.27
C PRO A 159 4.07 -10.49 14.05
N LEU A 160 3.43 -9.44 13.51
CA LEU A 160 2.58 -9.57 12.31
C LEU A 160 3.37 -9.96 11.06
N LEU A 161 4.69 -9.72 11.04
CA LEU A 161 5.56 -10.09 9.92
C LEU A 161 5.82 -11.60 9.84
N CYS A 162 5.43 -12.36 10.86
CA CYS A 162 5.50 -13.82 10.89
C CYS A 162 4.24 -14.49 10.35
N LEU A 163 3.16 -13.73 10.12
CA LEU A 163 1.85 -14.27 9.76
C LEU A 163 1.72 -14.47 8.24
N SER A 164 2.15 -15.63 7.77
CA SER A 164 2.15 -15.98 6.33
C SER A 164 0.76 -16.09 5.70
N SER A 165 -0.27 -16.35 6.51
CA SER A 165 -1.67 -16.48 6.08
C SER A 165 -2.42 -15.15 6.02
N LEU A 166 -1.85 -14.08 6.56
CA LEU A 166 -2.50 -12.77 6.69
C LEU A 166 -2.73 -12.17 5.31
N LYS A 167 -3.96 -11.71 5.05
CA LYS A 167 -4.40 -11.06 3.81
C LYS A 167 -4.92 -9.65 4.03
N TYR A 168 -5.61 -9.43 5.15
CA TYR A 168 -6.20 -8.15 5.47
C TYR A 168 -5.57 -7.62 6.75
N LEU A 169 -4.91 -6.46 6.66
CA LEU A 169 -4.33 -5.76 7.81
C LEU A 169 -4.88 -4.34 7.90
N ASP A 170 -5.71 -4.11 8.91
CA ASP A 170 -6.23 -2.78 9.25
C ASP A 170 -5.82 -2.37 10.68
N ILE A 171 -4.88 -1.43 10.74
CA ILE A 171 -4.37 -0.82 11.98
C ILE A 171 -4.64 0.69 12.01
N ARG A 172 -5.52 1.19 11.15
CA ARG A 172 -5.77 2.62 10.98
C ARG A 172 -6.42 3.26 12.21
N PHE A 173 -6.29 4.58 12.36
CA PHE A 173 -6.80 5.33 13.53
C PHE A 173 -6.30 4.76 14.87
N ASN A 174 -4.97 4.70 15.02
CA ASN A 174 -4.28 4.33 16.26
C ASN A 174 -3.13 5.34 16.50
N ASN A 175 -2.26 5.05 17.46
CA ASN A 175 -1.09 5.85 17.83
C ASN A 175 0.23 5.10 17.57
N PHE A 176 0.27 4.22 16.58
CA PHE A 176 1.52 3.56 16.19
C PHE A 176 2.51 4.57 15.62
N HIS A 177 3.79 4.43 15.93
CA HIS A 177 4.82 5.39 15.54
C HIS A 177 6.10 4.72 15.04
N GLY A 178 7.06 5.53 14.59
CA GLY A 178 8.35 5.04 14.10
C GLY A 178 8.24 4.45 12.69
N ASN A 179 9.17 3.56 12.34
CA ASN A 179 9.29 3.07 10.98
C ASN A 179 8.29 1.95 10.66
N VAL A 180 7.87 1.84 9.40
CA VAL A 180 7.18 0.66 8.87
C VAL A 180 8.25 -0.28 8.28
N PRO A 181 8.39 -1.52 8.78
CA PRO A 181 9.42 -2.45 8.31
C PRO A 181 9.24 -2.81 6.83
N SER A 182 10.33 -2.83 6.07
CA SER A 182 10.28 -3.17 4.64
C SER A 182 9.71 -4.56 4.37
N ARG A 183 9.93 -5.51 5.28
CA ARG A 183 9.42 -6.89 5.19
C ARG A 183 7.89 -6.95 5.12
N LEU A 184 7.16 -5.93 5.58
CA LEU A 184 5.71 -5.85 5.42
C LEU A 184 5.29 -5.97 3.95
N PHE A 185 6.07 -5.36 3.05
CA PHE A 185 5.78 -5.34 1.62
C PHE A 185 6.12 -6.65 0.89
N ASP A 186 6.83 -7.57 1.56
CA ASP A 186 7.07 -8.92 1.04
C ASP A 186 5.99 -9.92 1.51
N LEU A 187 5.10 -9.51 2.42
CA LEU A 187 3.93 -10.31 2.79
C LEU A 187 2.90 -10.29 1.67
N LYS A 188 2.17 -11.40 1.53
CA LYS A 188 1.14 -11.56 0.49
C LYS A 188 -0.21 -10.95 0.92
N LEU A 189 -0.20 -9.71 1.39
CA LEU A 189 -1.40 -8.96 1.78
C LEU A 189 -2.20 -8.54 0.55
N ASP A 190 -3.53 -8.59 0.67
CA ASP A 190 -4.47 -8.05 -0.32
C ASP A 190 -4.85 -6.61 0.02
N ALA A 191 -5.06 -6.28 1.29
CA ALA A 191 -5.42 -4.93 1.71
C ALA A 191 -4.59 -4.47 2.92
N LEU A 192 -4.08 -3.24 2.85
CA LEU A 192 -3.21 -2.66 3.87
C LEU A 192 -3.64 -1.23 4.23
N PHE A 193 -4.16 -1.07 5.44
CA PHE A 193 -4.62 0.20 5.99
C PHE A 193 -3.80 0.57 7.24
N ILE A 194 -2.96 1.60 7.12
CA ILE A 194 -2.15 2.12 8.24
C ILE A 194 -2.40 3.61 8.49
N ASN A 195 -3.39 4.20 7.79
CA ASN A 195 -3.66 5.63 7.83
C ASN A 195 -4.04 6.13 9.22
N ASN A 196 -3.83 7.42 9.45
CA ASN A 196 -4.14 8.08 10.74
C ASN A 196 -3.40 7.41 11.91
N ASN A 197 -2.08 7.32 11.78
CA ASN A 197 -1.14 6.92 12.81
C ASN A 197 -0.02 7.97 12.91
N ASN A 198 1.02 7.69 13.68
CA ASN A 198 2.20 8.54 13.86
C ASN A 198 3.44 7.93 13.20
N PHE A 199 3.28 7.13 12.15
CA PHE A 199 4.41 6.50 11.44
C PHE A 199 5.30 7.54 10.77
N GLN A 200 6.60 7.25 10.79
CA GLN A 200 7.68 8.07 10.22
C GLN A 200 8.60 7.17 9.40
N PHE A 201 8.42 7.14 8.08
CA PHE A 201 9.16 6.21 7.20
C PHE A 201 9.27 6.69 5.76
N SER A 202 10.21 6.12 5.01
CA SER A 202 10.24 6.24 3.56
C SER A 202 9.72 4.97 2.93
N LEU A 203 8.98 5.09 1.83
CA LEU A 203 8.56 3.94 1.05
C LEU A 203 9.80 3.21 0.53
N PRO A 204 10.01 1.93 0.90
CA PRO A 204 11.23 1.22 0.54
C PRO A 204 11.17 0.77 -0.93
N GLN A 205 12.33 0.44 -1.51
CA GLN A 205 12.40 -0.06 -2.89
C GLN A 205 11.66 -1.38 -3.11
N ASN A 206 11.39 -2.17 -2.06
CA ASN A 206 10.55 -3.36 -2.16
C ASN A 206 9.05 -3.08 -1.99
N PHE A 207 8.60 -1.82 -1.92
CA PHE A 207 7.17 -1.47 -1.87
C PHE A 207 6.37 -2.16 -2.98
N GLY A 208 6.93 -2.16 -4.19
CA GLY A 208 6.38 -2.83 -5.36
C GLY A 208 6.23 -4.34 -5.29
N ASN A 209 6.86 -5.02 -4.32
CA ASN A 209 6.72 -6.47 -4.14
C ASN A 209 5.34 -6.85 -3.59
N SER A 210 4.66 -5.90 -2.95
CA SER A 210 3.38 -6.14 -2.32
C SER A 210 2.33 -6.49 -3.38
N PRO A 211 1.57 -7.58 -3.21
CA PRO A 211 0.47 -7.91 -4.11
C PRO A 211 -0.83 -7.20 -3.72
N ALA A 212 -0.77 -6.17 -2.85
CA ALA A 212 -1.95 -5.49 -2.35
C ALA A 212 -2.77 -4.88 -3.50
N SER A 213 -4.08 -5.05 -3.40
CA SER A 213 -5.08 -4.37 -4.23
C SER A 213 -5.46 -3.00 -3.67
N VAL A 214 -5.34 -2.80 -2.34
CA VAL A 214 -5.66 -1.54 -1.67
C VAL A 214 -4.55 -1.14 -0.70
N VAL A 215 -4.09 0.11 -0.83
CA VAL A 215 -3.07 0.71 0.03
C VAL A 215 -3.53 2.08 0.52
N VAL A 216 -3.71 2.24 1.84
CA VAL A 216 -4.15 3.53 2.44
C VAL A 216 -3.19 3.95 3.55
N PHE A 217 -2.28 4.88 3.22
CA PHE A 217 -1.20 5.37 4.10
C PHE A 217 -1.39 6.81 4.56
N ALA A 218 -2.55 7.39 4.23
CA ALA A 218 -2.90 8.77 4.52
C ALA A 218 -2.65 9.20 5.98
N ASN A 219 -2.41 10.48 6.21
CA ASN A 219 -2.27 11.06 7.55
C ASN A 219 -1.20 10.33 8.40
N ASN A 220 0.02 10.29 7.87
CA ASN A 220 1.25 9.84 8.53
C ASN A 220 2.40 10.81 8.15
N ASP A 221 3.63 10.57 8.59
CA ASP A 221 4.82 11.37 8.20
C ASP A 221 5.77 10.56 7.31
N LEU A 222 5.38 10.39 6.04
CA LEU A 222 6.23 9.76 5.04
C LEU A 222 7.32 10.73 4.59
N LYS A 223 8.52 10.21 4.44
CA LYS A 223 9.71 10.94 3.96
C LYS A 223 10.09 10.46 2.58
N GLY A 224 10.58 11.38 1.75
CA GLY A 224 10.99 11.08 0.39
C GLY A 224 9.78 10.91 -0.52
N CYS A 225 9.93 10.05 -1.52
CA CYS A 225 9.08 10.00 -2.72
C CYS A 225 8.45 8.63 -2.93
N LEU A 226 7.61 8.53 -3.96
CA LEU A 226 7.16 7.24 -4.48
C LEU A 226 8.35 6.50 -5.12
N PRO A 227 8.63 5.24 -4.74
CA PRO A 227 9.70 4.45 -5.33
C PRO A 227 9.29 3.98 -6.73
N SER A 228 10.26 3.84 -7.65
CA SER A 228 10.01 3.33 -9.00
C SER A 228 9.41 1.92 -8.99
N SER A 229 9.66 1.13 -7.95
CA SER A 229 9.09 -0.21 -7.79
C SER A 229 7.58 -0.23 -7.67
N LEU A 230 6.90 0.87 -7.37
CA LEU A 230 5.43 0.95 -7.36
C LEU A 230 4.81 0.38 -8.65
N VAL A 231 5.47 0.55 -9.80
CA VAL A 231 5.04 -0.02 -11.09
C VAL A 231 4.89 -1.54 -11.07
N ASN A 232 5.63 -2.25 -10.22
CA ASN A 232 5.55 -3.71 -10.10
C ASN A 232 4.17 -4.17 -9.58
N MET A 233 3.41 -3.28 -8.94
CA MET A 233 2.04 -3.55 -8.48
C MET A 233 0.99 -3.42 -9.60
N LYS A 234 1.37 -3.15 -10.86
CA LYS A 234 0.45 -3.01 -12.00
C LYS A 234 -0.54 -4.17 -12.18
N GLY A 235 -0.16 -5.36 -11.72
CA GLY A 235 -0.97 -6.57 -11.80
C GLY A 235 -2.01 -6.69 -10.69
N THR A 236 -1.93 -5.91 -9.62
CA THR A 236 -2.71 -6.12 -8.39
C THR A 236 -3.40 -4.86 -7.88
N LEU A 237 -2.74 -3.71 -7.92
CA LEU A 237 -3.19 -2.47 -7.28
C LEU A 237 -4.43 -1.88 -7.97
N ASN A 238 -5.47 -1.64 -7.18
CA ASN A 238 -6.71 -0.98 -7.58
C ASN A 238 -6.84 0.40 -6.92
N GLU A 239 -6.44 0.54 -5.66
CA GLU A 239 -6.59 1.80 -4.92
C GLU A 239 -5.32 2.15 -4.15
N ILE A 240 -4.87 3.41 -4.30
CA ILE A 240 -3.74 3.95 -3.55
C ILE A 240 -4.07 5.35 -3.05
N ILE A 241 -4.05 5.50 -1.73
CA ILE A 241 -4.39 6.74 -1.03
C ILE A 241 -3.25 7.06 -0.06
N ILE A 242 -2.45 8.05 -0.41
CA ILE A 242 -1.33 8.55 0.39
C ILE A 242 -1.49 10.06 0.58
N MET A 243 -2.68 10.49 0.99
CA MET A 243 -2.96 11.91 1.21
C MET A 243 -2.40 12.42 2.55
N ASN A 244 -2.01 13.69 2.59
CA ASN A 244 -1.54 14.33 3.84
C ASN A 244 -0.43 13.53 4.54
N SER A 245 0.58 13.15 3.77
CA SER A 245 1.62 12.21 4.21
C SER A 245 3.04 12.78 4.11
N GLY A 246 3.24 13.98 3.57
CA GLY A 246 4.57 14.59 3.46
C GLY A 246 5.43 14.10 2.30
N LEU A 247 4.87 13.34 1.35
CA LEU A 247 5.58 12.87 0.15
C LEU A 247 6.19 14.05 -0.62
N THR A 248 7.43 13.89 -1.07
CA THR A 248 8.19 14.86 -1.87
C THR A 248 8.60 14.26 -3.22
N GLY A 249 9.23 15.07 -4.07
CA GLY A 249 9.73 14.65 -5.37
C GLY A 249 8.64 14.64 -6.46
N CYS A 250 9.01 14.13 -7.63
CA CYS A 250 8.14 14.07 -8.80
C CYS A 250 7.41 12.74 -8.90
N LEU A 251 6.25 12.73 -9.56
CA LEU A 251 5.58 11.50 -9.94
C LEU A 251 6.36 10.79 -11.07
N PRO A 252 6.71 9.50 -10.91
CA PRO A 252 7.42 8.75 -11.94
C PRO A 252 6.50 8.49 -13.15
N PRO A 253 6.97 8.63 -14.41
CA PRO A 253 6.17 8.33 -15.60
C PRO A 253 5.63 6.89 -15.64
N GLU A 254 6.33 5.94 -15.01
CA GLU A 254 5.94 4.53 -14.93
C GLU A 254 4.60 4.32 -14.21
N ILE A 255 4.12 5.31 -13.44
CA ILE A 255 2.83 5.25 -12.75
C ILE A 255 1.65 5.03 -13.70
N GLY A 256 1.78 5.45 -14.96
CA GLY A 256 0.79 5.21 -16.00
C GLY A 256 0.55 3.72 -16.32
N ASP A 257 1.46 2.82 -15.94
CA ASP A 257 1.32 1.38 -16.15
C ASP A 257 0.42 0.71 -15.11
N LEU A 258 -0.02 1.44 -14.08
CA LEU A 258 -0.98 0.98 -13.08
C LEU A 258 -2.42 0.99 -13.65
N GLU A 259 -2.63 0.27 -14.76
CA GLU A 259 -3.86 0.30 -15.55
C GLU A 259 -5.11 -0.23 -14.82
N LYS A 260 -4.91 -0.95 -13.71
CA LYS A 260 -6.00 -1.46 -12.86
C LYS A 260 -6.52 -0.44 -11.86
N VAL A 261 -5.77 0.61 -11.59
CA VAL A 261 -6.11 1.58 -10.53
C VAL A 261 -7.37 2.36 -10.89
N THR A 262 -8.29 2.42 -9.93
CA THR A 262 -9.55 3.17 -9.95
C THR A 262 -9.46 4.43 -9.08
N VAL A 263 -8.72 4.38 -7.96
CA VAL A 263 -8.53 5.51 -7.04
C VAL A 263 -7.05 5.82 -6.88
N PHE A 264 -6.66 7.03 -7.24
CA PHE A 264 -5.31 7.56 -7.04
C PHE A 264 -5.38 8.90 -6.31
N ASP A 265 -5.10 8.89 -5.00
CA ASP A 265 -5.10 10.10 -4.17
C ASP A 265 -3.72 10.31 -3.52
N VAL A 266 -3.04 11.37 -3.96
CA VAL A 266 -1.77 11.85 -3.40
C VAL A 266 -1.88 13.32 -2.98
N SER A 267 -3.09 13.76 -2.64
CA SER A 267 -3.36 15.14 -2.26
C SER A 267 -2.70 15.53 -0.93
N PHE A 268 -2.56 16.82 -0.67
CA PHE A 268 -1.96 17.35 0.57
C PHE A 268 -0.53 16.85 0.82
N ASN A 269 0.27 16.73 -0.23
CA ASN A 269 1.68 16.38 -0.12
C ASN A 269 2.55 17.55 -0.56
N LYS A 270 3.84 17.28 -0.76
CA LYS A 270 4.86 18.22 -1.23
C LYS A 270 5.41 17.76 -2.58
N LEU A 271 4.58 17.13 -3.40
CA LEU A 271 4.96 16.68 -4.74
C LEU A 271 5.23 17.87 -5.64
N VAL A 272 6.25 17.76 -6.48
CA VAL A 272 6.71 18.82 -7.39
C VAL A 272 6.78 18.29 -8.83
N GLY A 273 7.01 19.20 -9.78
CA GLY A 273 7.15 18.84 -11.20
C GLY A 273 5.82 18.66 -11.89
N GLU A 274 5.85 18.10 -13.10
CA GLU A 274 4.67 17.97 -13.95
C GLU A 274 3.89 16.68 -13.68
N LEU A 275 2.60 16.67 -14.04
CA LEU A 275 1.86 15.42 -14.16
C LEU A 275 2.33 14.67 -15.42
N PRO A 276 2.74 13.40 -15.31
CA PRO A 276 3.23 12.68 -16.48
C PRO A 276 2.10 12.34 -17.46
N GLU A 277 2.32 12.52 -18.76
CA GLU A 277 1.32 12.22 -19.81
C GLU A 277 0.85 10.76 -19.77
N SER A 278 1.69 9.86 -19.26
CA SER A 278 1.41 8.44 -19.10
C SER A 278 0.23 8.14 -18.17
N LEU A 279 -0.18 9.07 -17.29
CA LEU A 279 -1.42 8.92 -16.50
C LEU A 279 -2.64 8.66 -17.40
N GLY A 280 -2.64 9.16 -18.63
CA GLY A 280 -3.67 8.87 -19.63
C GLY A 280 -3.77 7.38 -20.03
N ARG A 281 -2.83 6.52 -19.63
CA ARG A 281 -2.90 5.06 -19.79
C ARG A 281 -3.73 4.36 -18.72
N MET A 282 -4.01 4.99 -17.58
CA MET A 282 -4.77 4.41 -16.47
C MET A 282 -6.28 4.37 -16.78
N LYS A 283 -6.69 3.56 -17.75
CA LYS A 283 -8.05 3.56 -18.32
C LYS A 283 -9.17 3.21 -17.34
N LYS A 284 -8.84 2.64 -16.19
CA LYS A 284 -9.81 2.35 -15.12
C LYS A 284 -9.92 3.44 -14.07
N LEU A 285 -9.12 4.49 -14.15
CA LEU A 285 -9.10 5.56 -13.15
C LEU A 285 -10.45 6.29 -13.12
N GLU A 286 -11.05 6.31 -11.94
CA GLU A 286 -12.36 6.90 -11.64
C GLU A 286 -12.18 8.16 -10.78
N GLN A 287 -11.25 8.11 -9.82
CA GLN A 287 -10.98 9.19 -8.88
C GLN A 287 -9.49 9.54 -8.93
N LEU A 288 -9.18 10.75 -9.40
CA LEU A 288 -7.81 11.29 -9.39
C LEU A 288 -7.76 12.55 -8.54
N ASN A 289 -7.03 12.50 -7.43
CA ASN A 289 -6.86 13.65 -6.55
C ASN A 289 -5.37 13.93 -6.32
N VAL A 290 -4.91 15.05 -6.87
CA VAL A 290 -3.53 15.56 -6.77
C VAL A 290 -3.50 16.95 -6.14
N ALA A 291 -4.61 17.37 -5.52
CA ALA A 291 -4.76 18.71 -4.97
C ALA A 291 -3.78 18.99 -3.82
N HIS A 292 -3.54 20.27 -3.52
CA HIS A 292 -2.67 20.69 -2.43
C HIS A 292 -1.25 20.08 -2.53
N ASN A 293 -0.60 20.32 -3.68
CA ASN A 293 0.79 19.96 -3.93
C ASN A 293 1.52 21.19 -4.53
N MET A 294 2.73 20.97 -5.03
CA MET A 294 3.53 21.95 -5.77
C MET A 294 3.71 21.50 -7.23
N LEU A 295 2.72 20.81 -7.80
CA LEU A 295 2.74 20.35 -9.18
C LEU A 295 2.59 21.54 -10.14
N SER A 296 3.25 21.48 -11.29
CA SER A 296 3.35 22.59 -12.24
C SER A 296 3.24 22.14 -13.68
N GLY A 297 3.41 23.09 -14.62
CA GLY A 297 3.36 22.81 -16.05
C GLY A 297 1.94 22.64 -16.56
N THR A 298 1.76 21.71 -17.50
CA THR A 298 0.51 21.48 -18.21
C THR A 298 -0.25 20.30 -17.61
N VAL A 299 -1.56 20.45 -17.42
CA VAL A 299 -2.45 19.32 -17.14
C VAL A 299 -2.60 18.48 -18.42
N PRO A 300 -2.14 17.22 -18.45
CA PRO A 300 -2.15 16.43 -19.69
C PRO A 300 -3.57 16.19 -20.19
N GLU A 301 -3.80 16.48 -21.47
CA GLU A 301 -5.10 16.26 -22.12
C GLU A 301 -5.53 14.78 -22.04
N SER A 302 -4.55 13.87 -22.08
CA SER A 302 -4.76 12.42 -21.98
C SER A 302 -5.46 12.00 -20.69
N VAL A 303 -5.26 12.72 -19.59
CA VAL A 303 -5.94 12.49 -18.30
C VAL A 303 -7.41 12.89 -18.40
N CYS A 304 -7.70 14.05 -18.99
CA CYS A 304 -9.06 14.56 -19.13
C CYS A 304 -9.90 13.77 -20.16
N MET A 305 -9.27 12.90 -20.94
CA MET A 305 -9.91 11.95 -21.87
C MET A 305 -10.05 10.53 -21.30
N LEU A 306 -9.70 10.30 -20.03
CA LEU A 306 -9.84 8.98 -19.42
C LEU A 306 -11.31 8.53 -19.41
N PRO A 307 -11.61 7.32 -19.90
CA PRO A 307 -12.98 6.92 -20.20
C PRO A 307 -13.85 6.67 -18.97
N ARG A 308 -13.24 6.50 -17.79
CA ARG A 308 -13.95 6.23 -16.52
C ARG A 308 -13.79 7.34 -15.49
N LEU A 309 -13.07 8.41 -15.81
CA LEU A 309 -12.75 9.44 -14.83
C LEU A 309 -14.02 10.20 -14.43
N GLU A 310 -14.40 10.10 -13.17
CA GLU A 310 -15.59 10.72 -12.61
C GLU A 310 -15.26 12.03 -11.90
N ASN A 311 -14.17 12.03 -11.12
CA ASN A 311 -13.67 13.19 -10.41
C ASN A 311 -12.17 13.40 -10.69
N PHE A 312 -11.82 14.63 -11.05
CA PHE A 312 -10.43 15.06 -11.13
C PHE A 312 -10.20 16.35 -10.34
N THR A 313 -9.57 16.22 -9.17
CA THR A 313 -9.23 17.35 -8.31
C THR A 313 -7.74 17.65 -8.41
N TYR A 314 -7.40 18.81 -8.96
CA TYR A 314 -6.02 19.30 -9.13
C TYR A 314 -5.83 20.72 -8.60
N SER A 315 -6.72 21.16 -7.72
CA SER A 315 -6.69 22.48 -7.08
C SER A 315 -5.50 22.66 -6.15
N TYR A 316 -5.16 23.90 -5.82
CA TYR A 316 -4.04 24.24 -4.95
C TYR A 316 -2.70 23.69 -5.44
N ASN A 317 -2.42 23.83 -6.73
CA ASN A 317 -1.14 23.54 -7.40
C ASN A 317 -0.64 24.78 -8.15
N TYR A 318 0.29 24.63 -9.07
CA TYR A 318 0.87 25.70 -9.89
C TYR A 318 0.71 25.43 -11.40
N PHE A 319 -0.28 24.64 -11.83
CA PHE A 319 -0.52 24.40 -13.26
C PHE A 319 -0.76 25.70 -14.01
N CYS A 320 -0.13 25.87 -15.17
CA CYS A 320 -0.23 27.08 -16.00
C CYS A 320 -1.01 26.87 -17.30
N THR A 321 -1.23 25.62 -17.70
CA THR A 321 -1.99 25.26 -18.90
C THR A 321 -2.92 24.09 -18.61
N GLU A 322 -4.15 24.14 -19.13
CA GLU A 322 -5.11 23.03 -19.12
C GLU A 322 -5.80 22.90 -20.48
N SER A 323 -6.17 21.68 -20.86
CA SER A 323 -6.95 21.46 -22.07
C SER A 323 -8.43 21.81 -21.84
N PRO A 324 -9.13 22.42 -22.83
CA PRO A 324 -10.57 22.64 -22.76
C PRO A 324 -11.38 21.35 -22.54
N LEU A 325 -10.81 20.17 -22.80
CA LEU A 325 -11.45 18.89 -22.50
C LEU A 325 -11.61 18.66 -21.00
N CYS A 326 -10.69 19.15 -20.17
CA CYS A 326 -10.80 19.08 -18.72
C CYS A 326 -12.06 19.82 -18.24
N LEU A 327 -12.48 20.88 -18.94
CA LEU A 327 -13.69 21.62 -18.60
C LEU A 327 -14.98 20.79 -18.74
N LYS A 328 -14.95 19.73 -19.55
CA LYS A 328 -16.09 18.83 -19.78
C LYS A 328 -16.24 17.75 -18.71
N LEU A 329 -15.25 17.59 -17.82
CA LEU A 329 -15.34 16.64 -16.71
C LEU A 329 -16.51 17.01 -15.79
N LYS A 330 -17.23 15.97 -15.35
CA LYS A 330 -18.45 16.08 -14.54
C LYS A 330 -18.14 16.71 -13.19
N ASP A 331 -17.12 16.20 -12.51
CA ASP A 331 -16.63 16.73 -11.25
C ASP A 331 -15.14 17.05 -11.38
N LYS A 332 -14.79 18.30 -11.08
CA LYS A 332 -13.42 18.81 -11.13
C LYS A 332 -13.25 20.01 -10.24
N ASP A 333 -12.03 20.18 -9.73
CA ASP A 333 -11.62 21.38 -9.03
C ASP A 333 -10.23 21.81 -9.51
N ASP A 334 -10.20 23.01 -10.12
CA ASP A 334 -9.02 23.66 -10.69
C ASP A 334 -8.64 24.94 -9.91
N ALA A 335 -9.30 25.21 -8.77
CA ALA A 335 -9.09 26.43 -7.99
C ALA A 335 -7.64 26.54 -7.50
N LYS A 336 -7.17 27.76 -7.28
CA LYS A 336 -5.82 28.03 -6.72
C LYS A 336 -4.70 27.36 -7.52
N ASN A 337 -4.76 27.45 -8.85
CA ASN A 337 -3.67 27.20 -9.78
C ASN A 337 -3.14 28.51 -10.37
N CYS A 338 -2.29 28.41 -11.40
CA CYS A 338 -1.74 29.50 -12.19
C CYS A 338 -2.35 29.55 -13.60
N LEU A 339 -3.61 29.12 -13.75
CA LEU A 339 -4.29 29.00 -15.04
C LEU A 339 -4.81 30.37 -15.50
N PRO A 340 -4.32 30.93 -16.62
CA PRO A 340 -4.81 32.19 -17.13
C PRO A 340 -6.32 32.12 -17.43
N TYR A 341 -7.04 33.21 -17.12
CA TYR A 341 -8.46 33.38 -17.44
C TYR A 341 -9.44 32.40 -16.75
N ARG A 342 -8.98 31.58 -15.80
CA ARG A 342 -9.84 30.76 -14.93
C ARG A 342 -10.22 31.51 -13.64
N PRO A 343 -11.39 31.23 -13.04
CA PRO A 343 -11.78 31.85 -11.78
C PRO A 343 -11.00 31.26 -10.59
N LEU A 344 -10.96 31.97 -9.46
CA LEU A 344 -10.43 31.50 -8.17
C LEU A 344 -8.96 31.04 -8.17
N GLN A 345 -8.14 31.59 -9.06
CA GLN A 345 -6.73 31.24 -9.21
C GLN A 345 -5.84 31.90 -8.14
N ARG A 346 -4.56 31.50 -8.11
CA ARG A 346 -3.51 32.18 -7.32
C ARG A 346 -3.27 33.59 -7.85
N SER A 347 -2.61 34.41 -7.04
CA SER A 347 -2.20 35.73 -7.51
C SER A 347 -1.09 35.62 -8.54
N ARG A 348 -0.94 36.64 -9.38
CA ARG A 348 0.11 36.68 -10.39
C ARG A 348 1.49 36.62 -9.75
N GLU A 349 1.69 37.35 -8.66
CA GLU A 349 2.96 37.44 -7.93
C GLU A 349 3.35 36.08 -7.35
N GLU A 350 2.38 35.33 -6.84
CA GLU A 350 2.60 33.98 -6.31
C GLU A 350 3.04 33.00 -7.41
N CYS A 351 2.42 33.08 -8.59
CA CYS A 351 2.78 32.26 -9.74
C CYS A 351 4.16 32.64 -10.29
N GLU A 352 4.44 33.93 -10.49
CA GLU A 352 5.75 34.40 -10.97
C GLU A 352 6.88 34.01 -10.00
N ALA A 353 6.66 34.12 -8.69
CA ALA A 353 7.63 33.72 -7.67
C ALA A 353 7.94 32.22 -7.70
N PHE A 354 6.92 31.38 -7.91
CA PHE A 354 7.08 29.93 -8.06
C PHE A 354 7.90 29.58 -9.32
N TYR A 355 7.49 30.13 -10.48
CA TYR A 355 8.12 29.83 -11.76
C TYR A 355 9.53 30.42 -11.91
N ALA A 356 9.94 31.37 -11.06
CA ALA A 356 11.31 31.87 -11.00
C ALA A 356 12.32 30.78 -10.58
N HIS A 357 11.86 29.68 -9.96
CA HIS A 357 12.71 28.59 -9.47
C HIS A 357 12.25 27.24 -10.07
N PRO A 358 12.78 26.83 -11.23
CA PRO A 358 12.36 25.60 -11.88
C PRO A 358 12.74 24.36 -11.07
N VAL A 359 11.81 23.39 -11.03
CA VAL A 359 11.98 22.11 -10.34
C VAL A 359 12.86 21.17 -11.18
N GLN A 360 13.84 20.51 -10.55
CA GLN A 360 14.63 19.46 -11.18
C GLN A 360 14.30 18.09 -10.55
N CYS A 361 13.53 17.26 -11.25
CA CYS A 361 13.10 15.95 -10.73
C CYS A 361 14.26 14.98 -10.46
N SER A 362 15.37 15.09 -11.20
CA SER A 362 16.56 14.27 -11.00
C SER A 362 17.26 14.50 -9.65
N ALA A 363 17.03 15.65 -9.01
CA ALA A 363 17.67 16.00 -7.73
C ALA A 363 17.12 15.19 -6.53
N PHE A 364 15.96 14.54 -6.66
CA PHE A 364 15.30 13.86 -5.55
C PHE A 364 15.78 12.42 -5.32
N GLY A 365 16.62 11.85 -6.20
CA GLY A 365 17.22 10.51 -6.03
C GLY A 365 16.25 9.33 -6.11
N CYS A 366 15.01 9.59 -6.55
CA CYS A 366 13.90 8.64 -6.60
C CYS A 366 13.79 7.86 -7.92
N VAL A 367 14.41 8.41 -8.96
CA VAL A 367 14.46 7.81 -10.29
C VAL A 367 15.70 6.92 -10.33
N THR A 368 15.50 5.61 -10.47
CA THR A 368 16.61 4.70 -10.78
C THR A 368 17.25 5.16 -12.09
N PRO A 369 18.57 5.40 -12.14
CA PRO A 369 19.25 5.63 -13.41
C PRO A 369 18.91 4.49 -14.38
N PRO A 370 18.74 4.77 -15.68
CA PRO A 370 18.60 3.70 -16.65
C PRO A 370 19.76 2.70 -16.50
N PRO A 371 19.52 1.39 -16.66
CA PRO A 371 20.59 0.42 -16.60
C PRO A 371 21.70 0.82 -17.59
N PRO A 372 22.99 0.63 -17.23
CA PRO A 372 24.08 0.95 -18.15
C PRO A 372 23.87 0.21 -19.48
N PRO A 373 24.18 0.84 -20.62
CA PRO A 373 24.08 0.18 -21.91
C PRO A 373 24.86 -1.14 -21.89
N PRO A 374 24.37 -2.20 -22.57
CA PRO A 374 25.09 -3.46 -22.64
C PRO A 374 26.53 -3.21 -23.13
N PRO A 375 27.53 -3.91 -22.58
CA PRO A 375 28.90 -3.75 -23.01
C PRO A 375 28.99 -3.97 -24.53
N PRO A 376 29.82 -3.20 -25.25
CA PRO A 376 30.00 -3.40 -26.68
C PRO A 376 30.41 -4.86 -26.96
N PRO A 377 29.94 -5.45 -28.07
CA PRO A 377 30.34 -6.80 -28.43
C PRO A 377 31.87 -6.89 -28.48
N PRO A 378 32.46 -8.02 -28.04
CA PRO A 378 33.90 -8.18 -28.06
C PRO A 378 34.42 -7.96 -29.48
N PRO A 379 35.61 -7.33 -29.64
CA PRO A 379 36.19 -7.11 -30.95
C PRO A 379 36.33 -8.45 -31.70
N PRO A 380 36.08 -8.47 -33.02
CA PRO A 380 36.27 -9.68 -33.80
C PRO A 380 37.69 -10.22 -33.60
N PRO A 381 37.86 -11.55 -33.55
CA PRO A 381 39.18 -12.15 -33.36
C PRO A 381 40.15 -11.65 -34.44
N PRO A 382 41.43 -11.43 -34.09
CA PRO A 382 42.43 -10.96 -35.04
C PRO A 382 42.49 -11.90 -36.25
N PRO A 383 42.66 -11.36 -37.47
CA PRO A 383 42.79 -12.17 -38.66
C PRO A 383 43.95 -13.17 -38.49
N PRO A 384 43.82 -14.39 -39.03
CA PRO A 384 44.86 -15.40 -38.92
C PRO A 384 46.19 -14.88 -39.49
N PRO A 385 47.33 -15.26 -38.89
CA PRO A 385 48.63 -14.79 -39.35
C PRO A 385 48.84 -15.14 -40.83
N PRO A 386 49.50 -14.26 -41.59
CA PRO A 386 49.77 -14.50 -43.00
C PRO A 386 50.56 -15.80 -43.18
N PRO A 387 50.28 -16.57 -44.25
CA PRO A 387 50.99 -17.81 -44.52
C PRO A 387 52.49 -17.56 -44.65
N PRO A 388 53.34 -18.51 -44.22
CA PRO A 388 54.79 -18.35 -44.29
C PRO A 388 55.25 -18.12 -45.73
N PRO A 389 56.30 -17.30 -45.94
CA PRO A 389 56.80 -17.00 -47.27
C PRO A 389 57.26 -18.27 -47.99
N PRO A 390 57.04 -18.37 -49.32
CA PRO A 390 57.47 -19.52 -50.09
C PRO A 390 58.98 -19.72 -50.00
N PRO A 391 59.47 -20.97 -50.01
CA PRO A 391 60.90 -21.26 -49.95
C PRO A 391 61.63 -20.64 -51.15
N PRO A 392 62.90 -20.21 -50.96
CA PRO A 392 63.68 -19.59 -52.02
C PRO A 392 63.88 -20.54 -53.22
N PRO A 393 63.90 -20.02 -54.45
CA PRO A 393 64.10 -20.84 -55.64
C PRO A 393 65.47 -21.54 -55.62
N PRO A 394 65.56 -22.77 -56.16
CA PRO A 394 66.81 -23.51 -56.22
C PRO A 394 67.86 -22.76 -57.07
N PRO A 395 69.16 -22.88 -56.71
CA PRO A 395 70.23 -22.21 -57.44
C PRO A 395 70.32 -22.72 -58.89
N PRO A 396 70.71 -21.84 -59.84
CA PRO A 396 70.81 -22.20 -61.24
C PRO A 396 71.90 -23.27 -61.47
N PRO A 397 71.70 -24.20 -62.41
CA PRO A 397 72.68 -25.22 -62.73
C PRO A 397 73.97 -24.60 -63.30
N PRO A 398 75.14 -25.21 -63.02
CA PRO A 398 76.42 -24.71 -63.53
C PRO A 398 76.48 -24.74 -65.05
N ALA A 399 77.09 -23.71 -65.63
CA ALA A 399 77.31 -23.59 -67.07
C ALA A 399 78.17 -24.76 -67.59
N ALA A 400 77.64 -25.49 -68.57
CA ALA A 400 78.38 -26.50 -69.30
C ALA A 400 79.47 -25.81 -70.14
N TYR A 401 80.73 -25.97 -69.73
CA TYR A 401 81.88 -25.69 -70.57
C TYR A 401 81.96 -26.76 -71.66
N TYR A 402 81.71 -26.34 -72.91
CA TYR A 402 82.05 -27.10 -74.10
C TYR A 402 83.57 -27.06 -74.30
N HIS A 403 84.22 -28.23 -74.28
CA HIS A 403 85.43 -28.46 -75.06
C HIS A 403 85.16 -29.61 -76.02
N TYR A 404 85.14 -29.25 -77.30
CA TYR A 404 85.12 -30.08 -78.50
C TYR A 404 86.50 -30.74 -78.71
N PRO A 405 86.55 -31.76 -79.60
CA PRO A 405 86.92 -33.15 -79.34
C PRO A 405 88.39 -33.45 -79.01
#